data_AF-A0A4R7KQI2-F1
#
_entry.id   AF-A0A4R7KQI2-F1
#
_cell.length_a   1.000
_cell.length_b   1.000
_cell.length_c   1.000
_cell.angle_alpha   90.00
_cell.angle_beta   90.00
_cell.angle_gamma   90.00
#
_symmetry.space_group_name_H-M   'P 1'
#
loop_
_entity.id
_entity.type
_entity.pdbx_description
1 polymer ?
#
loop_
_entity_poly.entity_id
_entity_poly.type
_entity_poly.pdbx_seq_one_letter_code
_entity_poly.pdbx_strand_id
1 'polypeptide(L)'
;MYCYVHITNLLCVFNELILWTEISKEHPVFVKTVAQLTNKNLSKNILDKLDEINIIFSSLQNKSMELKKRITYSIKIHCSYVVKTGDLIEEFLAYDKRSLSVLQEVKEYGKEDMVWQTLLQHIGEEQTFMYKLFTDLLKQFR
;
A
#
# COMPACT_ATOMS: atom_id res chain seq x y z
N MET A 1 -11.99 -26.78 -16.01
CA MET A 1 -12.35 -26.44 -14.61
C MET A 1 -11.18 -25.76 -13.87
N TYR A 2 -10.39 -24.92 -14.56
CA TYR A 2 -9.23 -24.21 -13.97
C TYR A 2 -9.52 -22.73 -13.73
N CYS A 3 -10.44 -22.12 -14.48
CA CYS A 3 -10.73 -20.69 -14.37
C CYS A 3 -11.38 -20.28 -13.05
N TYR A 4 -12.20 -21.12 -12.41
CA TYR A 4 -12.85 -20.78 -11.14
C TYR A 4 -11.83 -20.63 -10.01
N VAL A 5 -10.83 -21.52 -9.97
CA VAL A 5 -9.72 -21.45 -9.00
C VAL A 5 -8.90 -20.17 -9.20
N HIS A 6 -8.62 -19.79 -10.45
CA HIS A 6 -7.95 -18.51 -10.74
C HIS A 6 -8.82 -17.28 -10.41
N ILE A 7 -10.13 -17.31 -10.65
CA ILE A 7 -11.06 -16.24 -10.25
C ILE A 7 -11.01 -16.04 -8.73
N THR A 8 -11.16 -17.12 -7.96
CA THR A 8 -11.14 -17.06 -6.49
C THR A 8 -9.81 -16.53 -5.97
N ASN A 9 -8.69 -16.95 -6.56
CA ASN A 9 -7.36 -16.47 -6.18
C ASN A 9 -7.19 -14.97 -6.51
N LEU A 10 -7.60 -14.53 -7.71
CA LEU A 10 -7.55 -13.11 -8.09
C LEU A 10 -8.41 -12.23 -7.19
N LEU A 11 -9.63 -12.67 -6.85
CA LEU A 11 -10.50 -11.91 -5.93
C LEU A 11 -9.88 -11.78 -4.54
N CYS A 12 -9.18 -12.81 -4.05
CA CYS A 12 -8.42 -12.74 -2.80
C CYS A 12 -7.30 -11.71 -2.90
N VAL A 13 -6.50 -11.74 -3.97
CA VAL A 13 -5.45 -10.74 -4.23
C VAL A 13 -6.00 -9.32 -4.28
N PHE A 14 -7.16 -9.10 -4.91
CA PHE A 14 -7.77 -7.76 -4.91
C PHE A 14 -8.27 -7.33 -3.54
N ASN A 15 -8.78 -8.24 -2.71
CA ASN A 15 -9.17 -7.88 -1.34
C ASN A 15 -7.96 -7.39 -0.55
N GLU A 16 -6.82 -8.09 -0.66
CA GLU A 16 -5.58 -7.67 -0.04
C GLU A 16 -5.10 -6.33 -0.63
N LEU A 17 -5.05 -6.17 -1.96
CA LEU A 17 -4.66 -4.89 -2.58
C LEU A 17 -5.51 -3.72 -2.07
N ILE A 18 -6.84 -3.89 -2.03
CA ILE A 18 -7.75 -2.82 -1.60
C ILE A 18 -7.56 -2.50 -0.11
N LEU A 19 -7.40 -3.52 0.74
CA LEU A 19 -7.14 -3.35 2.17
C LEU A 19 -5.83 -2.63 2.42
N TRP A 20 -4.73 -3.12 1.84
CA TRP A 20 -3.40 -2.59 2.13
C TRP A 20 -3.15 -1.23 1.48
N THR A 21 -3.81 -0.93 0.36
CA THR A 21 -3.82 0.44 -0.19
C THR A 21 -4.64 1.41 0.68
N GLU A 22 -5.74 0.97 1.30
CA GLU A 22 -6.48 1.77 2.30
C GLU A 22 -5.60 2.10 3.50
N ILE A 23 -4.98 1.08 4.10
CA ILE A 23 -4.11 1.27 5.27
C ILE A 23 -2.93 2.18 4.90
N SER A 24 -2.29 1.93 3.76
CA SER A 24 -1.11 2.70 3.33
C SER A 24 -1.40 4.17 3.00
N LYS A 25 -2.60 4.51 2.49
CA LYS A 25 -2.96 5.92 2.27
C LYS A 25 -3.29 6.64 3.58
N GLU A 26 -3.78 5.92 4.60
CA GLU A 26 -4.10 6.52 5.91
C GLU A 26 -2.85 6.77 6.76
N HIS A 27 -1.82 5.94 6.64
CA HIS A 27 -0.53 6.11 7.33
C HIS A 27 0.05 7.53 7.26
N PRO A 28 0.24 8.16 6.07
CA PRO A 28 0.76 9.52 5.99
C PRO A 28 -0.16 10.56 6.64
N VAL A 29 -1.49 10.39 6.57
CA VAL A 29 -2.45 11.29 7.22
C VAL A 29 -2.30 11.23 8.74
N PHE A 30 -2.20 10.02 9.27
CA PHE A 30 -2.01 9.77 10.68
C PHE A 30 -0.66 10.32 11.18
N VAL A 31 0.43 10.04 10.47
CA VAL A 31 1.77 10.58 10.76
C VAL A 31 1.75 12.11 10.81
N LYS A 32 1.15 12.77 9.81
CA LYS A 32 1.03 14.23 9.78
C LYS A 32 0.24 14.76 10.99
N THR A 33 -0.89 14.13 11.29
CA THR A 33 -1.79 14.54 12.38
C THR A 33 -1.08 14.43 13.73
N VAL A 34 -0.47 13.29 14.02
CA VAL A 34 0.24 13.08 15.29
C VAL A 34 1.45 14.00 15.40
N ALA A 35 2.21 14.18 14.31
CA ALA A 35 3.34 15.10 14.29
C ALA A 35 2.92 16.54 14.60
N GLN A 36 1.79 16.99 14.08
CA GLN A 36 1.23 18.32 14.38
C GLN A 36 0.81 18.43 15.86
N LEU A 37 0.10 17.44 16.38
CA LEU A 37 -0.37 17.43 17.78
C LEU A 37 0.78 17.36 18.80
N THR A 38 1.90 16.75 18.42
CA THR A 38 3.08 16.56 19.28
C THR A 38 4.24 17.50 18.92
N ASN A 39 3.98 18.54 18.14
CA ASN A 39 4.92 19.59 17.75
C ASN A 39 6.26 19.06 17.17
N LYS A 40 6.22 18.00 16.35
CA LYS A 40 7.42 17.45 15.69
C LYS A 40 7.98 18.35 14.60
N ASN A 41 7.24 19.37 14.17
CA ASN A 41 7.67 20.38 13.19
C ASN A 41 8.29 19.75 11.93
N LEU A 42 7.56 18.83 11.28
CA LEU A 42 8.00 18.22 10.04
C LEU A 42 8.25 19.29 8.97
N SER A 43 9.33 19.13 8.21
CA SER A 43 9.65 20.07 7.13
C SER A 43 8.60 19.99 6.01
N LYS A 44 8.44 21.08 5.25
CA LYS A 44 7.53 21.12 4.10
C LYS A 44 7.80 19.99 3.09
N ASN A 45 9.07 19.69 2.83
CA ASN A 45 9.47 18.58 1.97
C ASN A 45 8.95 17.22 2.46
N ILE A 46 9.00 16.96 3.78
CA ILE A 46 8.46 15.71 4.35
C ILE A 46 6.94 15.68 4.26
N LEU A 47 6.27 16.80 4.56
CA LEU A 47 4.82 16.91 4.42
C LEU A 47 4.37 16.62 2.99
N ASP A 48 5.06 17.17 2.00
CA ASP A 48 4.76 16.97 0.58
C ASP A 48 4.98 15.51 0.15
N LYS A 49 6.05 14.86 0.63
CA LYS A 49 6.28 13.42 0.41
C LYS A 49 5.17 12.55 1.01
N LEU A 50 4.68 12.88 2.20
CA LEU A 50 3.58 12.17 2.85
C LEU A 50 2.26 12.36 2.09
N ASP A 51 1.99 13.58 1.61
CA ASP A 51 0.82 13.85 0.76
C ASP A 51 0.87 13.08 -0.57
N GLU A 52 2.05 12.98 -1.18
CA GLU A 52 2.22 12.20 -2.39
C GLU A 52 1.97 10.71 -2.16
N ILE A 53 2.42 10.14 -1.03
CA ILE A 53 2.13 8.75 -0.64
C ILE A 53 0.61 8.52 -0.52
N ASN A 54 -0.11 9.43 0.13
CA ASN A 54 -1.57 9.34 0.21
C ASN A 54 -2.22 9.32 -1.18
N ILE A 55 -1.78 10.20 -2.08
CA ILE A 55 -2.32 10.32 -3.43
C ILE A 55 -2.05 9.07 -4.27
N ILE A 56 -0.82 8.55 -4.27
CA ILE A 56 -0.47 7.38 -5.11
C ILE A 56 -1.20 6.12 -4.63
N PHE A 57 -1.33 5.90 -3.32
CA PHE A 57 -2.08 4.76 -2.80
C PHE A 57 -3.58 4.89 -3.02
N SER A 58 -4.14 6.11 -2.94
CA SER A 58 -5.53 6.37 -3.31
C SER A 58 -5.79 6.06 -4.79
N SER A 59 -4.87 6.44 -5.68
CA SER A 59 -4.97 6.11 -7.11
C SER A 59 -4.90 4.60 -7.34
N LEU A 60 -3.96 3.90 -6.71
CA LEU A 60 -3.79 2.45 -6.83
C LEU A 60 -5.00 1.68 -6.30
N GLN A 61 -5.59 2.13 -5.20
CA GLN A 61 -6.81 1.57 -4.65
C GLN A 61 -7.96 1.65 -5.66
N ASN A 62 -8.17 2.82 -6.26
CA ASN A 62 -9.21 3.03 -7.26
C ASN A 62 -9.02 2.12 -8.48
N LYS A 63 -7.78 2.04 -9.01
CA LYS A 63 -7.44 1.10 -10.10
C LYS A 63 -7.77 -0.36 -9.72
N SER A 64 -7.43 -0.75 -8.50
CA SER A 64 -7.67 -2.11 -7.99
C SER A 64 -9.16 -2.42 -7.85
N MET A 65 -9.95 -1.49 -7.32
CA MET A 65 -11.41 -1.61 -7.20
C MET A 65 -12.08 -1.70 -8.58
N GLU A 66 -11.66 -0.85 -9.54
CA GLU A 66 -12.18 -0.89 -10.90
C GLU A 66 -11.89 -2.23 -11.59
N LEU A 67 -10.66 -2.73 -11.47
CA LEU A 67 -10.27 -4.00 -12.10
C LEU A 67 -11.01 -5.19 -11.47
N LYS A 68 -11.11 -5.21 -10.13
CA LYS A 68 -11.91 -6.19 -9.39
C LYS A 68 -13.35 -6.20 -9.90
N LYS A 69 -13.99 -5.02 -10.04
CA LYS A 69 -15.36 -4.89 -10.55
C LYS A 69 -15.50 -5.52 -11.94
N ARG A 70 -14.57 -5.22 -12.86
CA ARG A 70 -14.57 -5.77 -14.23
C ARG A 70 -14.45 -7.30 -14.23
N ILE A 71 -13.60 -7.85 -13.37
CA ILE A 71 -13.40 -9.31 -13.28
C ILE A 71 -14.63 -10.01 -12.70
N THR A 72 -15.23 -9.46 -11.63
CA THR A 72 -16.43 -10.03 -11.00
C THR A 72 -17.61 -10.15 -11.98
N TYR A 73 -17.77 -9.18 -12.89
CA TYR A 73 -18.85 -9.18 -13.88
C TYR A 73 -18.46 -9.82 -15.23
N SER A 74 -17.24 -10.34 -15.36
CA SER A 74 -16.82 -10.99 -16.60
C SER A 74 -17.32 -12.43 -16.67
N ILE A 75 -17.87 -12.80 -17.83
CA ILE A 75 -18.31 -14.18 -18.12
C ILE A 75 -17.09 -15.12 -18.27
N LYS A 76 -15.93 -14.59 -18.67
CA LYS A 76 -14.66 -15.34 -18.81
C LYS A 76 -13.48 -14.51 -18.28
N ILE A 77 -12.57 -15.14 -17.55
CA ILE A 77 -11.29 -14.50 -17.23
C ILE A 77 -10.39 -14.59 -18.46
N HIS A 78 -10.03 -13.43 -18.99
CA HIS A 78 -8.96 -13.29 -19.95
C HIS A 78 -7.60 -13.26 -19.24
N CYS A 79 -6.59 -13.86 -19.86
CA CYS A 79 -5.20 -13.84 -19.37
C CYS A 79 -4.70 -12.40 -19.13
N SER A 80 -5.24 -11.42 -19.86
CA SER A 80 -4.96 -10.00 -19.65
C SER A 80 -5.34 -9.48 -18.25
N TYR A 81 -6.29 -10.11 -17.55
CA TYR A 81 -6.60 -9.77 -16.16
C TYR A 81 -5.51 -10.23 -15.20
N VAL A 82 -4.93 -11.42 -15.44
CA VAL A 82 -3.81 -11.93 -14.64
C VAL A 82 -2.60 -11.01 -14.78
N VAL A 83 -2.26 -10.62 -16.01
CA VAL A 83 -1.17 -9.67 -16.28
C VAL A 83 -1.41 -8.34 -15.56
N LYS A 84 -2.58 -7.73 -15.74
CA LYS A 84 -2.93 -6.46 -15.09
C LYS A 84 -2.91 -6.53 -13.57
N THR A 85 -3.30 -7.66 -12.98
CA THR A 85 -3.19 -7.84 -11.52
C THR A 85 -1.73 -7.91 -11.09
N GLY A 86 -0.87 -8.59 -11.85
CA GLY A 86 0.58 -8.55 -11.64
C GLY A 86 1.14 -7.13 -11.68
N ASP A 87 0.75 -6.35 -12.68
CA ASP A 87 1.17 -4.94 -12.83
C ASP A 87 0.77 -4.09 -11.60
N LEU A 88 -0.45 -4.28 -11.07
CA LEU A 88 -0.91 -3.58 -9.86
C LEU A 88 -0.11 -3.98 -8.61
N ILE A 89 0.31 -5.24 -8.50
CA ILE A 89 1.17 -5.70 -7.40
C ILE A 89 2.56 -5.06 -7.53
N GLU A 90 3.11 -4.95 -8.74
CA GLU A 90 4.40 -4.28 -8.96
C GLU A 90 4.32 -2.78 -8.65
N GLU A 91 3.24 -2.10 -9.06
CA GLU A 91 2.97 -0.72 -8.65
C GLU A 91 2.91 -0.60 -7.11
N PHE A 92 2.20 -1.50 -6.44
CA PHE A 92 2.11 -1.54 -4.98
C PHE A 92 3.50 -1.62 -4.33
N LEU A 93 4.33 -2.59 -4.74
CA LEU A 93 5.66 -2.80 -4.18
C LEU A 93 6.58 -1.59 -4.40
N ALA A 94 6.46 -0.92 -5.54
CA ALA A 94 7.23 0.30 -5.81
C ALA A 94 6.81 1.45 -4.87
N TYR A 95 5.50 1.63 -4.65
CA TYR A 95 4.99 2.67 -3.74
C TYR A 95 5.26 2.36 -2.27
N ASP A 96 5.17 1.11 -1.85
CA ASP A 96 5.48 0.67 -0.49
C ASP A 96 6.96 0.86 -0.16
N LYS A 97 7.88 0.53 -1.09
CA LYS A 97 9.31 0.83 -0.94
C LYS A 97 9.57 2.33 -0.74
N ARG A 98 8.83 3.17 -1.46
CA ARG A 98 8.90 4.63 -1.29
C ARG A 98 8.37 5.05 0.08
N SER A 99 7.23 4.51 0.50
CA SER A 99 6.62 4.75 1.81
C SER A 99 7.59 4.44 2.94
N LEU A 100 8.21 3.27 2.91
CA LEU A 100 9.25 2.86 3.85
C LEU A 100 10.45 3.81 3.88
N SER A 101 10.90 4.28 2.71
CA SER A 101 12.00 5.27 2.63
C SER A 101 11.62 6.59 3.30
N VAL A 102 10.43 7.11 3.03
CA VAL A 102 9.95 8.36 3.65
C VAL A 102 9.78 8.17 5.16
N LEU A 103 9.28 7.01 5.60
CA LEU A 103 9.14 6.70 7.02
C LEU A 103 10.48 6.73 7.77
N GLN A 104 11.58 6.28 7.15
CA GLN A 104 12.92 6.41 7.75
C GLN A 104 13.32 7.88 7.93
N GLU A 105 13.04 8.74 6.95
CA GLU A 105 13.28 10.18 7.08
C GLU A 105 12.42 10.80 8.20
N VAL A 106 11.17 10.34 8.36
CA VAL A 106 10.27 10.80 9.42
C VAL A 106 10.74 10.37 10.81
N LYS A 107 11.36 9.20 10.95
CA LYS A 107 11.94 8.71 12.22
C LYS A 107 13.07 9.59 12.74
N GLU A 108 13.71 10.38 11.89
CA GLU A 108 14.73 11.34 12.30
C GLU A 108 14.15 12.49 13.15
N TYR A 109 12.85 12.73 13.06
CA TYR A 109 12.13 13.66 13.92
C TYR A 109 11.78 12.99 15.24
N GLY A 110 12.00 13.69 16.36
CA GLY A 110 11.59 13.18 17.67
C GLY A 110 12.25 11.85 18.05
N LYS A 111 13.54 11.66 17.76
CA LYS A 111 14.31 10.44 18.11
C LYS A 111 14.21 10.06 19.58
N GLU A 112 14.20 11.06 20.46
CA GLU A 112 14.10 10.87 21.91
C GLU A 112 12.66 10.60 22.40
N ASP A 113 11.65 10.80 21.54
CA ASP A 113 10.25 10.53 21.89
C ASP A 113 9.90 9.07 21.60
N MET A 114 9.95 8.25 22.64
CA MET A 114 9.66 6.82 22.56
C MET A 114 8.24 6.51 22.05
N VAL A 115 7.24 7.34 22.35
CA VAL A 115 5.86 7.13 21.90
C VAL A 115 5.78 7.34 20.39
N TRP A 116 6.38 8.44 19.92
CA TRP A 116 6.49 8.73 18.50
C TRP A 116 7.27 7.64 17.74
N GLN A 117 8.41 7.19 18.27
CA GLN A 117 9.20 6.14 17.63
C GLN A 117 8.46 4.79 17.60
N THR A 118 7.75 4.44 18.67
CA THR A 118 6.95 3.20 18.72
C THR A 118 5.85 3.22 17.67
N LEU A 119 5.19 4.37 17.50
CA LEU A 119 4.14 4.56 16.49
C LEU A 119 4.70 4.42 15.07
N LEU A 120 5.83 5.08 14.77
CA LEU A 120 6.47 4.95 13.46
C LEU A 120 7.03 3.54 13.23
N GLN A 121 7.44 2.84 14.29
CA GLN A 121 7.87 1.45 14.21
C GLN A 121 6.70 0.55 13.82
N HIS A 122 5.55 0.67 14.48
CA HIS A 122 4.35 -0.10 14.16
C HIS A 122 3.94 0.07 12.69
N ILE A 123 3.86 1.32 12.21
CA ILE A 123 3.58 1.63 10.79
C ILE A 123 4.60 0.95 9.87
N GLY A 124 5.89 0.99 10.24
CA GLY A 124 6.95 0.37 9.45
C GLY A 124 6.88 -1.15 9.43
N GLU A 125 6.45 -1.77 10.52
CA GLU A 125 6.23 -3.22 10.60
C GLU A 125 5.06 -3.65 9.72
N GLU A 126 3.97 -2.89 9.70
CA GLU A 126 2.84 -3.15 8.81
C GLU A 126 3.24 -3.01 7.32
N GLN A 127 3.96 -1.95 6.96
CA GLN A 127 4.51 -1.74 5.59
C GLN A 127 5.47 -2.88 5.20
N THR A 128 6.34 -3.27 6.11
CA THR A 128 7.26 -4.41 5.87
C THR A 128 6.50 -5.73 5.72
N PHE A 129 5.44 -5.94 6.50
CA PHE A 129 4.59 -7.13 6.39
C PHE A 129 3.90 -7.18 5.02
N MET A 130 3.23 -6.09 4.60
CA MET A 130 2.53 -6.04 3.33
C MET A 130 3.49 -6.14 2.13
N TYR A 131 4.70 -5.55 2.21
CA TYR A 131 5.73 -5.73 1.19
C TYR A 131 6.08 -7.20 0.95
N LYS A 132 6.27 -7.97 2.04
CA LYS A 132 6.57 -9.40 1.97
C LYS A 132 5.39 -10.18 1.38
N LEU A 133 4.18 -9.90 1.87
CA LEU A 133 2.95 -10.51 1.35
C LEU A 133 2.84 -10.32 -0.17
N PHE A 134 2.96 -9.09 -0.66
CA PHE A 134 2.83 -8.81 -2.09
C PHE A 134 3.99 -9.34 -2.92
N THR A 135 5.20 -9.41 -2.35
CA THR A 135 6.33 -10.07 -3.01
C THR A 135 6.04 -11.56 -3.21
N ASP A 136 5.42 -12.23 -2.24
CA ASP A 136 5.05 -13.64 -2.34
C ASP A 136 3.84 -13.86 -3.26
N LEU A 137 2.86 -12.96 -3.24
CA LEU A 137 1.74 -12.99 -4.19
C LEU A 137 2.23 -12.81 -5.63
N LEU A 138 3.15 -11.88 -5.89
CA LEU A 138 3.68 -11.62 -7.24
C LEU A 138 4.31 -12.86 -7.89
N LYS A 139 4.93 -13.73 -7.09
CA LYS A 139 5.51 -15.00 -7.58
C LYS A 139 4.48 -15.94 -8.18
N GLN A 140 3.20 -15.79 -7.86
CA GLN A 140 2.12 -16.60 -8.44
C GLN A 140 1.65 -16.11 -9.82
N PHE A 141 2.09 -14.92 -10.22
CA PHE A 141 1.77 -14.31 -11.52
C PHE A 141 2.90 -14.49 -12.55
N ARG A 142 4.01 -15.11 -12.14
CA ARG A 142 5.19 -15.44 -12.95
C ARG A 142 5.37 -16.94 -13.03
#